data_AF-A0A352S2L1-F1
#
_entry.id   AF-A0A352S2L1-F1
#
_cell.length_a   1.000
_cell.length_b   1.000
_cell.length_c   1.000
_cell.angle_alpha   90.00
_cell.angle_beta   90.00
_cell.angle_gamma   90.00
#
_symmetry.space_group_name_H-M   'P 1'
#
loop_
_entity.id
_entity.type
_entity.pdbx_description
1 polymer ?
#
loop_
_entity_poly.entity_id
_entity_poly.type
_entity_poly.pdbx_seq_one_letter_code
_entity_poly.pdbx_strand_id
1 'polypeptide(L)'
;MIAKHTPGPWHRNIRPASKYPVVWAGRNKHVLAVKTIGLTDDEIEGNITLAAAAPDMFDALVAARVMIAEDRACVFAGHMSFETGEVEDDLGKAAVQSYDAVLQQIDAALANATGGQA
;
A
#
# COMPACT_ATOMS: atom_id res chain seq x y z
N MET A 1 14.44 -5.27 -17.03
CA MET A 1 14.89 -5.28 -15.62
C MET A 1 13.65 -5.35 -14.75
N ILE A 2 13.57 -6.30 -13.82
CA ILE A 2 12.48 -6.34 -12.84
C ILE A 2 12.84 -5.30 -11.77
N ALA A 3 12.02 -4.26 -11.62
CA ALA A 3 12.23 -3.24 -10.60
C ALA A 3 11.96 -3.86 -9.22
N LYS A 4 12.91 -3.72 -8.28
CA LYS A 4 12.79 -4.21 -6.91
C LYS A 4 12.67 -3.02 -5.98
N HIS A 5 11.64 -3.00 -5.12
CA HIS A 5 11.49 -1.93 -4.13
C HIS A 5 12.58 -2.02 -3.05
N THR A 6 12.92 -0.90 -2.42
CA THR A 6 13.87 -0.89 -1.29
C THR A 6 13.12 -1.19 0.01
N PRO A 7 13.48 -2.25 0.76
CA PRO A 7 12.81 -2.54 2.03
C PRO A 7 12.96 -1.41 3.05
N GLY A 8 11.97 -1.27 3.93
CA GLY A 8 11.99 -0.37 5.07
C GLY A 8 12.86 -0.87 6.24
N PRO A 9 12.93 -0.11 7.35
CA PRO A 9 12.33 1.21 7.53
C PRO A 9 13.09 2.31 6.78
N TRP A 10 12.37 3.35 6.36
CA TRP A 10 12.94 4.55 5.76
C TRP A 10 12.90 5.71 6.74
N HIS A 11 13.88 6.58 6.64
CA HIS A 11 14.05 7.70 7.56
C HIS A 11 14.43 8.97 6.80
N ARG A 12 14.00 10.11 7.33
CA ARG A 12 14.38 11.45 6.87
C ARG A 12 15.30 12.10 7.88
N ASN A 13 16.07 13.09 7.42
CA ASN A 13 16.87 13.92 8.31
C ASN A 13 16.02 14.90 9.13
N ILE A 14 16.66 15.51 10.13
CA ILE A 14 16.10 16.55 11.00
C ILE A 14 15.75 17.79 10.16
N ARG A 15 14.69 18.51 10.56
CA ARG A 15 14.28 19.79 9.95
C ARG A 15 15.43 20.80 9.90
N PRO A 16 15.47 21.71 8.91
CA PRO A 16 14.56 21.80 7.76
C PRO A 16 14.98 20.89 6.60
N ALA A 17 14.00 20.26 5.95
CA ALA A 17 14.20 19.35 4.83
C ALA A 17 14.80 20.04 3.59
N SER A 18 14.66 21.35 3.45
CA SER A 18 15.29 22.14 2.37
C SER A 18 16.83 22.08 2.39
N LYS A 19 17.45 21.78 3.55
CA LYS A 19 18.91 21.55 3.66
C LYS A 19 19.31 20.09 3.47
N TYR A 20 18.44 19.16 3.88
CA TYR A 20 18.70 17.73 3.86
C TYR A 20 17.55 16.96 3.20
N PRO A 21 17.33 17.13 1.89
CA PRO A 21 16.15 16.60 1.19
C PRO A 21 16.33 15.12 0.81
N VAL A 22 16.88 14.28 1.68
CA VAL A 22 17.25 12.90 1.38
C VAL A 22 16.60 11.94 2.38
N VAL A 23 16.03 10.86 1.84
CA VAL A 23 15.50 9.73 2.61
C VAL A 23 16.49 8.57 2.53
N TRP A 24 16.70 7.88 3.65
CA TRP A 24 17.67 6.79 3.79
C TRP A 24 17.04 5.54 4.42
N ALA A 25 17.67 4.38 4.17
CA ALA A 25 17.29 3.09 4.76
C ALA A 25 18.51 2.44 5.45
N GLY A 26 18.46 2.27 6.77
CA GLY A 26 19.62 1.76 7.53
C GLY A 26 20.89 2.62 7.38
N ARG A 27 22.08 2.05 7.58
CA ARG A 27 23.31 2.88 7.57
C ARG A 27 23.75 3.19 6.14
N ASN A 28 23.75 4.48 5.78
CA ASN A 28 24.34 5.04 4.54
C ASN A 28 23.71 4.63 3.19
N LYS A 29 22.46 4.14 3.16
CA LYS A 29 21.76 3.85 1.90
C LYS A 29 20.75 4.95 1.60
N HIS A 30 21.06 5.84 0.66
CA HIS A 30 20.10 6.83 0.16
C HIS A 30 19.07 6.14 -0.75
N VAL A 31 17.80 6.31 -0.42
CA VAL A 31 16.67 5.71 -1.16
C VAL A 31 16.17 6.67 -2.22
N LEU A 32 15.96 7.93 -1.84
CA LEU A 32 15.50 8.98 -2.74
C LEU A 32 15.92 10.37 -2.20
N ALA A 33 15.89 11.35 -3.09
CA ALA A 33 16.02 12.76 -2.74
C ALA A 33 14.81 13.54 -3.28
N VAL A 34 14.26 14.46 -2.47
CA VAL A 34 13.15 15.31 -2.89
C VAL A 34 13.67 16.58 -3.56
N LYS A 35 12.95 17.08 -4.56
CA LYS A 35 13.28 18.36 -5.20
C LYS A 35 12.94 19.51 -4.25
N THR A 36 13.79 20.53 -4.21
CA THR A 36 13.58 21.73 -3.35
C THR A 36 13.36 23.00 -4.16
N ILE A 37 13.85 23.06 -5.41
CA ILE A 37 13.76 24.24 -6.25
C ILE A 37 12.31 24.49 -6.67
N GLY A 38 11.80 25.67 -6.31
CA GLY A 38 10.45 26.13 -6.68
C GLY A 38 9.36 25.64 -5.73
N LEU A 39 9.71 25.06 -4.58
CA LEU A 39 8.77 24.65 -3.54
C LEU A 39 9.00 25.44 -2.26
N THR A 40 7.92 25.61 -1.49
CA THR A 40 7.97 26.14 -0.13
C THR A 40 8.55 25.11 0.84
N ASP A 41 9.07 25.57 1.98
CA ASP A 41 9.60 24.67 3.01
C ASP A 41 8.53 23.66 3.49
N ASP A 42 7.27 24.07 3.62
CA ASP A 42 6.16 23.20 4.03
C ASP A 42 5.85 22.11 2.99
N GLU A 43 5.88 22.43 1.70
CA GLU A 43 5.71 21.43 0.64
C GLU A 43 6.86 20.42 0.63
N ILE A 44 8.10 20.87 0.83
CA ILE A 44 9.27 19.99 0.92
C ILE A 44 9.15 19.07 2.14
N GLU A 45 8.76 19.62 3.28
CA GLU A 45 8.52 18.90 4.53
C GLU A 45 7.40 17.86 4.39
N GLY A 46 6.30 18.21 3.73
CA GLY A 46 5.21 17.29 3.43
C GLY A 46 5.67 16.14 2.55
N ASN A 47 6.34 16.46 1.43
CA ASN A 47 6.81 15.48 0.45
C ASN A 47 7.83 14.50 1.05
N ILE A 48 8.80 14.98 1.82
CA ILE A 48 9.80 14.09 2.43
C ILE A 48 9.19 13.21 3.54
N THR A 49 8.17 13.70 4.24
CA THR A 49 7.45 12.93 5.26
C THR A 49 6.63 11.82 4.61
N LEU A 50 5.89 12.17 3.54
CA LEU A 50 5.15 11.19 2.74
C LEU A 50 6.07 10.10 2.20
N ALA A 51 7.23 10.49 1.67
CA ALA A 51 8.22 9.55 1.16
C ALA A 51 8.76 8.62 2.26
N ALA A 52 9.10 9.14 3.44
CA ALA A 52 9.61 8.34 4.55
C ALA A 52 8.58 7.35 5.10
N ALA A 53 7.29 7.69 5.04
CA ALA A 53 6.19 6.82 5.48
C ALA A 53 5.81 5.71 4.48
N ALA A 54 6.40 5.71 3.27
CA ALA A 54 6.01 4.77 2.22
C ALA A 54 6.12 3.28 2.61
N PRO A 55 7.16 2.80 3.31
CA PRO A 55 7.21 1.41 3.78
C PRO A 55 6.08 1.07 4.75
N ASP A 56 5.80 1.95 5.72
CA ASP A 56 4.75 1.71 6.71
C ASP A 56 3.36 1.70 6.05
N MET A 57 3.12 2.58 5.07
CA MET A 57 1.89 2.57 4.26
C MET A 57 1.76 1.30 3.42
N PHE A 58 2.86 0.78 2.88
CA PHE A 58 2.87 -0.47 2.14
C PHE A 58 2.52 -1.67 3.05
N ASP A 59 3.15 -1.77 4.21
CA ASP A 59 2.86 -2.83 5.19
C ASP A 59 1.40 -2.75 5.67
N ALA A 60 0.88 -1.54 5.92
CA ALA A 60 -0.53 -1.34 6.27
C ALA A 60 -1.48 -1.78 5.14
N LEU A 61 -1.14 -1.53 3.87
CA LEU A 61 -1.93 -1.98 2.73
C LEU A 61 -1.93 -3.50 2.60
N VAL A 62 -0.78 -4.16 2.81
CA VAL A 62 -0.67 -5.63 2.84
C VAL A 62 -1.53 -6.21 3.96
N ALA A 63 -1.47 -5.65 5.17
CA ALA A 63 -2.30 -6.08 6.28
C ALA A 63 -3.80 -5.88 6.00
N ALA A 64 -4.18 -4.73 5.43
CA ALA A 64 -5.56 -4.46 5.03
C ALA A 64 -6.08 -5.46 4.00
N ARG A 65 -5.25 -5.82 3.02
CA ARG A 65 -5.57 -6.85 2.02
C ARG A 65 -5.92 -8.18 2.66
N VAL A 66 -5.14 -8.61 3.65
CA VAL A 66 -5.38 -9.87 4.38
C VAL A 66 -6.71 -9.81 5.13
N MET A 67 -6.94 -8.75 5.92
CA MET A 67 -8.18 -8.59 6.68
C MET A 67 -9.42 -8.56 5.78
N ILE A 68 -9.35 -7.85 4.65
CA ILE A 68 -10.46 -7.77 3.69
C ILE A 68 -10.70 -9.13 3.02
N ALA A 69 -9.64 -9.91 2.75
CA ALA A 69 -9.78 -11.24 2.18
C ALA A 69 -10.42 -12.24 3.16
N GLU A 70 -10.07 -12.15 4.45
CA GLU A 70 -10.70 -12.94 5.52
C GLU A 70 -12.17 -12.59 5.66
N ASP A 71 -12.50 -11.31 5.69
CA ASP A 71 -13.88 -10.83 5.77
C ASP A 71 -14.71 -11.27 4.54
N ARG A 72 -14.13 -11.18 3.33
CA ARG A 72 -14.72 -11.71 2.10
C ARG A 72 -15.03 -13.21 2.20
N ALA A 73 -14.16 -13.99 2.83
CA ALA A 73 -14.40 -15.42 3.04
C ALA A 73 -15.54 -15.68 4.02
N CYS A 74 -15.64 -14.89 5.09
CA CYS A 74 -16.77 -14.95 6.03
C CYS A 74 -18.10 -14.59 5.36
N VAL A 75 -18.13 -13.51 4.56
CA VAL A 75 -19.32 -13.10 3.80
C VAL A 75 -19.73 -14.18 2.81
N PHE A 76 -18.78 -14.73 2.06
CA PHE A 76 -19.05 -15.84 1.14
C PHE A 76 -19.66 -17.04 1.89
N ALA A 77 -19.04 -17.48 2.99
CA ALA A 77 -19.54 -18.61 3.77
C ALA A 77 -20.93 -18.37 4.39
N GLY A 78 -21.24 -17.13 4.79
CA GLY A 78 -22.54 -16.76 5.35
C GLY A 78 -23.68 -16.76 4.33
N HIS A 79 -23.36 -16.57 3.04
CA HIS A 79 -24.33 -16.51 1.95
C HIS A 79 -24.32 -17.75 1.03
N MET A 80 -23.39 -18.68 1.24
CA MET A 80 -23.23 -19.87 0.42
C MET A 80 -24.32 -20.91 0.74
N SER A 81 -24.94 -21.45 -0.30
CA SER A 81 -25.81 -22.62 -0.23
C SER A 81 -24.98 -23.87 0.03
N PHE A 82 -25.36 -24.66 1.04
CA PHE A 82 -24.68 -25.93 1.36
C PHE A 82 -24.88 -27.00 0.28
N GLU A 83 -25.93 -26.89 -0.53
CA GLU A 83 -26.24 -27.88 -1.56
C GLU A 83 -25.44 -27.66 -2.83
N THR A 84 -25.27 -26.40 -3.24
CA THR A 84 -24.60 -26.02 -4.50
C THR A 84 -23.18 -25.55 -4.29
N GLY A 85 -22.81 -25.10 -3.08
CA GLY A 85 -21.53 -24.47 -2.80
C GLY A 85 -21.40 -23.06 -3.41
N GLU A 86 -22.51 -22.49 -3.88
CA GLU A 86 -22.56 -21.19 -4.52
C GLU A 86 -23.37 -20.20 -3.70
N VAL A 87 -23.10 -18.91 -3.88
CA VAL A 87 -23.93 -17.84 -3.35
C VAL A 87 -25.06 -17.59 -4.32
N GLU A 88 -26.29 -17.91 -3.93
CA GLU A 88 -27.45 -17.85 -4.81
C GLU A 88 -28.24 -16.55 -4.68
N ASP A 89 -28.22 -15.92 -3.51
CA ASP A 89 -28.95 -14.69 -3.24
C ASP A 89 -28.25 -13.46 -3.84
N ASP A 90 -29.06 -12.54 -4.36
CA ASP A 90 -28.55 -11.35 -5.06
C ASP A 90 -27.72 -10.44 -4.15
N LEU A 91 -28.08 -10.38 -2.86
CA LEU A 91 -27.36 -9.57 -1.88
C LEU A 91 -25.96 -10.13 -1.61
N GLY A 92 -25.86 -11.44 -1.37
CA GLY A 92 -24.60 -12.15 -1.18
C GLY A 92 -23.70 -12.06 -2.42
N LYS A 93 -24.26 -12.23 -3.63
CA LYS A 93 -23.52 -12.05 -4.89
C LYS A 93 -22.96 -10.63 -5.01
N ALA A 94 -23.79 -9.62 -4.79
CA ALA A 94 -23.37 -8.22 -4.86
C ALA A 94 -22.30 -7.89 -3.82
N ALA A 95 -22.45 -8.38 -2.59
CA ALA A 95 -21.46 -8.21 -1.53
C ALA A 95 -20.11 -8.82 -1.93
N VAL A 96 -20.09 -10.10 -2.30
CA VAL A 96 -18.86 -10.81 -2.70
C VAL A 96 -18.18 -10.12 -3.89
N GLN A 97 -18.94 -9.69 -4.90
CA GLN A 97 -18.40 -8.93 -6.04
C GLN A 97 -17.76 -7.60 -5.62
N SER A 98 -18.34 -6.89 -4.66
CA SER A 98 -17.76 -5.66 -4.12
C SER A 98 -16.42 -5.92 -3.43
N TYR A 99 -16.31 -6.99 -2.63
CA TYR A 99 -15.03 -7.36 -2.03
C TYR A 99 -13.99 -7.76 -3.08
N ASP A 100 -14.38 -8.56 -4.08
CA ASP A 100 -13.48 -8.99 -5.15
C ASP A 100 -12.93 -7.77 -5.93
N ALA A 101 -13.76 -6.76 -6.19
CA ALA A 101 -13.33 -5.52 -6.82
C ALA A 101 -12.32 -4.73 -5.96
N VAL A 102 -12.54 -4.64 -4.64
CA VAL A 102 -11.60 -3.98 -3.73
C VAL A 102 -10.27 -4.74 -3.65
N LEU A 103 -10.32 -6.07 -3.51
CA LEU A 103 -9.14 -6.91 -3.49
C LEU A 103 -8.34 -6.80 -4.79
N GLN A 104 -9.01 -6.75 -5.94
CA GLN A 104 -8.36 -6.52 -7.22
C GLN A 104 -7.65 -5.17 -7.30
N GLN A 105 -8.26 -4.10 -6.75
CA GLN A 105 -7.63 -2.78 -6.70
C GLN A 105 -6.39 -2.78 -5.79
N ILE A 106 -6.46 -3.44 -4.64
CA ILE A 106 -5.32 -3.57 -3.72
C ILE A 106 -4.20 -4.39 -4.36
N ASP A 107 -4.51 -5.54 -4.95
CA ASP A 107 -3.54 -6.41 -5.60
C ASP A 107 -2.85 -5.68 -6.78
N ALA A 108 -3.60 -4.88 -7.55
CA ALA A 108 -3.03 -4.02 -8.59
C ALA A 108 -2.11 -2.93 -8.01
N ALA A 109 -2.48 -2.29 -6.89
CA ALA A 109 -1.65 -1.30 -6.23
C ALA A 109 -0.34 -1.91 -5.68
N LEU A 110 -0.41 -3.10 -5.08
CA LEU A 110 0.76 -3.84 -4.60
C LEU A 110 1.67 -4.27 -5.75
N ALA A 111 1.10 -4.74 -6.86
CA ALA A 111 1.86 -5.08 -8.06
C ALA A 111 2.59 -3.85 -8.63
N ASN A 112 1.92 -2.71 -8.71
CA ASN A 112 2.53 -1.46 -9.17
C ASN A 112 3.64 -0.96 -8.23
N ALA A 113 3.45 -1.07 -6.91
CA ALA A 113 4.43 -0.64 -5.91
C ALA A 113 5.70 -1.51 -5.90
N THR A 114 5.56 -2.81 -6.20
CA THR A 114 6.66 -3.79 -6.14
C THR A 114 7.27 -4.11 -7.50
N GLY A 115 6.70 -3.63 -8.61
CA GLY A 115 7.08 -4.05 -9.95
C GLY A 115 6.70 -5.51 -10.24
N GLY A 116 5.65 -6.03 -9.59
CA GLY A 116 5.14 -7.40 -9.75
C GLY A 116 5.86 -8.46 -8.91
N GLN A 117 6.46 -8.09 -7.76
CA GLN A 117 7.18 -9.01 -6.86
C GLN A 117 6.43 -9.30 -5.55
N ALA A 118 5.17 -8.85 -5.42
CA ALA A 118 4.33 -9.05 -4.24
C ALA A 118 3.84 -10.50 -4.13
#